data_AF-V6DHS1-F1
#
_entry.id   AF-V6DHS1-F1
#
_cell.length_a   1.000
_cell.length_b   1.000
_cell.length_c   1.000
_cell.angle_alpha   90.00
_cell.angle_beta   90.00
_cell.angle_gamma   90.00
#
_symmetry.space_group_name_H-M   'P 1'
#
loop_
_entity.id
_entity.type
_entity.pdbx_description
1 polymer ?
#
loop_
_entity_poly.entity_id
_entity_poly.type
_entity_poly.pdbx_seq_one_letter_code
_entity_poly.pdbx_strand_id
1 'polypeptide(L)' 'MPDKLPRYTLRIPREKLDKIRFIADYNGRSANKEIERLIDDYISKFEESHGKIK' A
#
# COMPACT_ATOMS: atom_id res chain seq x y z
N MET A 1 -23.46 4.59 -0.75
CA MET A 1 -22.76 5.59 0.09
C MET A 1 -21.50 5.96 -0.66
N PRO A 2 -21.19 7.25 -0.92
CA PRO A 2 -19.99 7.61 -1.66
C PRO A 2 -18.78 7.10 -0.87
N ASP A 3 -18.02 6.22 -1.51
CA ASP A 3 -16.79 5.65 -0.99
C ASP A 3 -15.87 6.81 -0.58
N LYS A 4 -15.77 7.09 0.73
CA LYS A 4 -15.03 8.23 1.31
C LYS A 4 -13.51 8.06 1.20
N LEU A 5 -13.04 7.11 0.38
CA LEU A 5 -11.63 6.85 0.19
C LEU A 5 -11.11 7.76 -0.94
N PRO A 6 -10.11 8.62 -0.68
CA PRO A 6 -9.50 9.41 -1.73
C PRO A 6 -8.85 8.48 -2.75
N ARG A 7 -9.23 8.62 -4.03
CA ARG A 7 -8.57 7.90 -5.12
C ARG A 7 -7.17 8.47 -5.31
N TYR A 8 -6.15 7.67 -4.99
CA TYR A 8 -4.76 8.05 -5.21
C TYR A 8 -4.20 7.34 -6.44
N THR A 9 -3.82 8.12 -7.46
CA THR A 9 -3.18 7.57 -8.67
C THR A 9 -1.67 7.59 -8.49
N LEU A 10 -1.10 6.47 -8.07
CA LEU A 10 0.34 6.34 -7.86
C LEU A 10 1.06 6.08 -9.20
N ARG A 11 1.98 6.98 -9.58
CA ARG A 11 2.90 6.75 -10.71
C ARG A 11 4.11 5.96 -10.25
N ILE A 12 4.13 4.67 -10.53
CA ILE A 12 5.30 3.80 -10.33
C ILE A 12 5.82 3.23 -11.65
N PRO A 13 7.12 2.90 -11.72
CA PRO A 13 7.67 2.11 -12.81
C PRO A 13 6.93 0.78 -12.95
N ARG A 14 6.70 0.36 -14.20
CA ARG A 14 6.00 -0.90 -14.52
C ARG A 14 6.66 -2.12 -13.88
N GLU A 15 7.98 -2.12 -13.75
CA GLU A 15 8.73 -3.20 -13.08
C GLU A 15 8.36 -3.35 -11.60
N LYS A 16 8.11 -2.24 -10.89
CA LYS A 16 7.67 -2.30 -9.49
C LYS A 16 6.23 -2.76 -9.37
N LEU A 17 5.36 -2.33 -10.30
CA LEU A 17 3.97 -2.80 -10.37
C LEU A 17 3.93 -4.31 -10.57
N ASP A 18 4.77 -4.84 -11.47
CA ASP A 18 4.81 -6.27 -11.78
C ASP A 18 5.25 -7.10 -10.56
N LYS A 19 6.28 -6.63 -9.84
CA LYS A 19 6.71 -7.24 -8.57
C LYS A 19 5.62 -7.21 -7.51
N ILE A 20 4.93 -6.09 -7.34
CA ILE A 20 3.80 -5.97 -6.40
C ILE A 20 2.68 -6.93 -6.81
N ARG A 21 2.39 -7.05 -8.10
CA ARG A 21 1.37 -7.96 -8.60
C ARG A 21 1.74 -9.43 -8.33
N PHE A 22 3.01 -9.79 -8.51
CA PHE A 22 3.52 -11.12 -8.17
C PHE A 22 3.38 -11.43 -6.68
N ILE A 23 3.75 -10.48 -5.81
CA ILE A 23 3.60 -10.64 -4.34
C ILE A 23 2.13 -10.74 -3.96
N ALA A 24 1.28 -9.92 -4.56
CA ALA A 24 -0.15 -9.92 -4.29
C ALA A 24 -0.81 -11.23 -4.74
N ASP A 25 -0.44 -11.75 -5.92
CA ASP A 25 -0.91 -13.04 -6.43
C ASP A 25 -0.48 -14.19 -5.51
N TYR A 26 0.78 -14.19 -5.07
CA TYR A 26 1.30 -15.13 -4.09
C TYR A 26 0.54 -15.10 -2.76
N ASN A 27 0.14 -13.91 -2.28
CA ASN A 27 -0.65 -13.73 -1.06
C ASN A 27 -2.17 -13.90 -1.27
N GLY A 28 -2.64 -14.18 -2.49
CA GLY A 28 -4.07 -14.29 -2.82
C GLY A 28 -4.84 -12.97 -2.69
N ARG A 29 -4.18 -11.83 -2.95
CA ARG A 29 -4.73 -10.46 -2.81
C ARG A 29 -4.67 -9.70 -4.12
N SER A 30 -5.47 -8.63 -4.21
CA SER A 30 -5.29 -7.65 -5.28
C SER A 30 -4.05 -6.79 -5.01
N ALA A 31 -3.37 -6.35 -6.08
CA ALA A 31 -2.22 -5.46 -5.97
C ALA A 31 -2.53 -4.20 -5.14
N ASN A 32 -3.75 -3.68 -5.24
CA ASN A 32 -4.19 -2.52 -4.47
C ASN A 32 -4.22 -2.81 -2.96
N LYS A 33 -4.76 -3.97 -2.56
CA LYS A 33 -4.86 -4.36 -1.15
C LYS A 33 -3.49 -4.67 -0.53
N GLU A 34 -2.54 -5.15 -1.33
CA GLU A 34 -1.15 -5.28 -0.89
C GLU A 34 -0.48 -3.93 -0.68
N ILE A 35 -0.70 -2.97 -1.60
CA ILE A 35 -0.18 -1.61 -1.46
C ILE A 35 -0.75 -0.93 -0.21
N GLU A 36 -2.06 -1.06 0.04
CA GLU A 36 -2.69 -0.53 1.26
C GLU A 36 -2.04 -1.08 2.53
N ARG A 37 -1.80 -2.39 2.58
CA ARG A 37 -1.16 -3.03 3.73
C ARG A 37 0.30 -2.61 3.91
N LEU A 38 1.03 -2.42 2.82
CA LEU A 38 2.40 -1.90 2.86
C LEU A 38 2.44 -0.46 3.40
N ILE A 39 1.46 0.37 3.03
CA ILE A 39 1.34 1.74 3.56
C ILE A 39 1.05 1.71 5.06
N ASP A 40 0.11 0.87 5.51
CA ASP A 40 -0.26 0.75 6.92
C ASP A 40 0.90 0.24 7.80
N ASP A 41 1.63 -0.77 7.31
CA ASP A 41 2.83 -1.29 7.95
C ASP A 41 3.96 -0.25 8.00
N TYR A 42 4.14 0.50 6.91
CA TYR A 42 5.12 1.57 6.84
C TYR A 42 4.79 2.70 7.82
N ILE A 43 3.53 3.13 7.90
CA ILE A 43 3.08 4.15 8.86
C ILE A 43 3.30 3.65 10.28
N SER A 44 2.88 2.42 10.60
CA SER A 44 3.05 1.84 11.93
C SER A 44 4.52 1.79 12.37
N LYS A 45 5.41 1.33 11.48
CA LYS A 45 6.86 1.30 11.74
C LYS A 45 7.45 2.70 11.88
N PHE A 46 6.97 3.64 11.07
CA PHE A 46 7.41 5.03 11.15
C PHE A 46 6.97 5.66 12.47
N GLU A 47 5.72 5.44 12.90
CA GLU A 47 5.19 5.93 14.18
C GLU A 47 5.91 5.31 15.39
N GLU A 48 6.30 4.04 15.30
CA GLU A 48 7.10 3.37 16.33
C GLU A 48 8.51 3.98 16.45
N SER A 49 9.16 4.26 15.31
CA SER A 49 10.53 4.76 15.29
C SER A 49 10.67 6.28 15.47
N HIS A 50 9.70 7.08 15.04
CA HIS A 50 9.77 8.54 15.04
C HIS A 50 8.74 9.23 15.95
N GLY A 51 7.88 8.45 16.61
CA GLY A 51 6.75 8.95 17.40
C GLY A 51 5.51 9.16 16.53
N LYS A 52 4.33 9.18 17.18
CA LYS A 52 3.03 9.29 16.50
C LYS A 52 2.98 10.51 15.60
N ILE A 53 2.67 10.29 14.32
CA ILE A 53 2.44 11.36 13.37
C ILE A 53 1.15 12.06 13.79
N LYS A 54 1.22 13.35 14.12
CA LYS A 54 0.10 14.14 14.64
C LYS A 54 -0.39 15.15 13.60
#